data_AF-A0A970KDY5-F1
#
_entry.id   AF-A0A970KDY5-F1
#
_cell.length_a   1.000
_cell.length_b   1.000
_cell.length_c   1.000
_cell.angle_alpha   90.00
_cell.angle_beta   90.00
_cell.angle_gamma   90.00
#
_symmetry.space_group_name_H-M   'P 1'
#
loop_
_entity.id
_entity.type
_entity.pdbx_description
1 polymer ?
#
loop_
_entity_poly.entity_id
_entity_poly.type
_entity_poly.pdbx_seq_one_letter_code
_entity_poly.pdbx_strand_id
1 'polypeptide(L)'
;MKKISIYLLLAVFGTSLILMGSCNKKNKLLVNTASGKNMEEVMELPLPQRNNLFAIDLLKAIPEYKENFIISPFSISSALAMTYAGAEGLTRDEMMATLYFDPEQEQFHPEFSAYMMRLRELAGDKVQLNIANNLWAQQGYHFLPGYFDLLQRNYGTTLNEVDFYRGDRERIRQDINQWVYKETREKISDLIPQGVLTEDTRLVLANAIHFYGPWAVEFDKDMTRQDYFTSISGERQLTDFMFRTDKLPYFANEKMEAIELAYDGSDFSMVIFLPRRDISLQELEETLTGEEFVAALAGLQEKEADVIIPKFKAETKTDLEDLLALMGMPLAFSNRADFSGMTGKTDLKIDKVIHKAMIEVAEEGTEAAAATAVVIVRKTAIMPGQEPKIQFKADRPFLYFIKDNRFNSILFMGRQLKF
;
A
#
# COMPACT_ATOMS: atom_id res chain seq x y z
N MET A 1 -9.40 -86.22 32.77
CA MET A 1 -8.11 -85.51 32.84
C MET A 1 -8.40 -84.01 32.92
N LYS A 2 -8.00 -83.39 34.04
CA LYS A 2 -7.62 -81.97 34.34
C LYS A 2 -7.94 -80.89 33.27
N LYS A 3 -8.41 -79.66 33.56
CA LYS A 3 -8.50 -78.84 34.79
C LYS A 3 -9.45 -77.64 34.56
N ILE A 4 -10.02 -77.16 35.66
CA ILE A 4 -10.82 -75.92 35.89
C ILE A 4 -9.89 -74.69 35.96
N SER A 5 -10.35 -73.51 35.51
CA SER A 5 -10.09 -72.23 36.19
C SER A 5 -11.15 -71.16 35.90
N ILE A 6 -11.58 -70.56 37.00
CA ILE A 6 -12.56 -69.51 37.26
C ILE A 6 -11.86 -68.14 37.19
N TYR A 7 -12.59 -67.04 36.91
CA TYR A 7 -12.60 -65.72 37.59
C TYR A 7 -13.37 -64.74 36.65
N LEU A 8 -14.56 -64.22 36.96
CA LEU A 8 -15.09 -63.31 37.99
C LEU A 8 -15.33 -61.90 37.41
N LEU A 9 -16.60 -61.47 37.45
CA LEU A 9 -17.13 -60.14 37.15
C LEU A 9 -16.43 -59.03 37.95
N LEU A 10 -16.47 -57.79 37.43
CA LEU A 10 -17.09 -56.65 38.14
C LEU A 10 -17.26 -55.42 37.23
N ALA A 11 -18.52 -55.04 37.03
CA ALA A 11 -18.94 -53.73 36.56
C ALA A 11 -18.86 -52.73 37.71
N VAL A 12 -18.45 -51.49 37.42
CA VAL A 12 -18.60 -50.35 38.34
C VAL A 12 -19.29 -49.21 37.59
N PHE A 13 -20.53 -48.96 38.00
CA PHE A 13 -21.25 -47.71 37.80
C PHE A 13 -20.63 -46.62 38.66
N GLY A 14 -20.42 -45.42 38.10
CA GLY A 14 -20.04 -44.22 38.84
C GLY A 14 -20.83 -43.01 38.32
N THR A 15 -21.92 -42.70 39.02
CA THR A 15 -22.69 -41.46 38.91
C THR A 15 -22.02 -40.31 39.68
N SER A 16 -22.34 -39.08 39.25
CA SER A 16 -22.23 -37.79 39.96
C SER A 16 -20.89 -37.06 39.87
N LEU A 17 -20.89 -35.83 39.34
CA LEU A 17 -21.12 -34.61 40.13
C LEU A 17 -21.12 -33.37 39.21
N ILE A 18 -22.17 -32.55 39.29
CA ILE A 18 -22.17 -31.18 38.79
C ILE A 18 -21.34 -30.35 39.78
N LEU A 19 -20.28 -29.69 39.32
CA LEU A 19 -19.66 -28.56 40.00
C LEU A 19 -19.52 -27.43 38.99
N MET A 20 -20.23 -26.34 39.29
CA MET A 20 -20.11 -25.05 38.63
C MET A 20 -18.67 -24.55 38.73
N GLY A 21 -18.03 -24.38 37.58
CA GLY A 21 -16.76 -23.67 37.45
C GLY A 21 -16.92 -22.54 36.46
N SER A 22 -17.20 -21.34 36.97
CA SER A 22 -16.99 -20.09 36.24
C SER A 22 -15.53 -20.03 35.83
N CYS A 23 -15.26 -20.03 34.53
CA CYS A 23 -13.93 -19.73 34.02
C CYS A 23 -14.06 -18.97 32.70
N ASN A 24 -13.96 -17.66 32.86
CA ASN A 24 -13.69 -16.64 31.87
C ASN A 24 -12.52 -17.08 30.95
N LYS A 25 -12.83 -17.65 29.79
CA LYS A 25 -11.86 -17.82 28.70
C LYS A 25 -12.21 -16.81 27.63
N LYS A 26 -11.32 -15.82 27.50
CA LYS A 26 -11.21 -14.92 26.35
C LYS A 26 -11.47 -15.72 25.08
N ASN A 27 -12.52 -15.37 24.35
CA ASN A 27 -12.74 -15.86 22.99
C ASN A 27 -11.50 -15.50 22.18
N LYS A 28 -10.65 -16.49 21.86
CA LYS A 28 -9.63 -16.33 20.83
C LYS A 28 -10.37 -16.19 19.50
N LEU A 29 -10.40 -14.96 18.99
CA LEU A 29 -10.84 -14.68 17.63
C LEU A 29 -9.74 -15.22 16.70
N LEU A 30 -9.85 -16.49 16.28
CA LEU A 30 -9.07 -17.00 15.16
C LEU A 30 -9.75 -16.53 13.88
N VAL A 31 -9.57 -15.27 13.53
CA VAL A 31 -9.90 -14.77 12.19
C VAL A 31 -8.68 -15.05 11.34
N ASN A 32 -8.74 -16.12 10.56
CA ASN A 32 -7.76 -16.33 9.48
C ASN A 32 -7.96 -15.19 8.47
N THR A 33 -6.92 -14.38 8.29
CA THR A 33 -6.86 -13.41 7.20
C THR A 33 -6.91 -14.12 5.85
N ALA A 34 -7.23 -13.40 4.78
CA ALA A 34 -7.18 -13.94 3.41
C ALA A 34 -5.79 -14.52 3.05
N SER A 35 -4.73 -14.11 3.76
CA SER A 35 -3.36 -14.63 3.61
C SER A 35 -2.98 -15.72 4.64
N GLY A 36 -3.89 -16.17 5.52
CA GLY A 36 -3.61 -17.19 6.54
C GLY A 36 -2.62 -16.77 7.64
N LYS A 37 -2.35 -15.46 7.80
CA LYS A 37 -1.44 -14.92 8.82
C LYS A 37 -2.10 -14.93 10.20
N ASN A 38 -1.32 -15.21 11.24
CA ASN A 38 -1.76 -15.13 12.64
C ASN A 38 -1.97 -13.65 13.03
N MET A 39 -3.22 -13.24 13.24
CA MET A 39 -3.54 -11.85 13.56
C MET A 39 -2.91 -11.39 14.89
N GLU A 40 -2.70 -12.28 15.86
CA GLU A 40 -2.05 -11.92 17.13
C GLU A 40 -0.62 -11.40 16.88
N GLU A 41 0.15 -12.06 16.00
CA GLU A 41 1.52 -11.66 15.66
C GLU A 41 1.55 -10.39 14.81
N VAL A 42 0.60 -10.24 13.87
CA VAL A 42 0.53 -9.04 13.04
C VAL A 42 0.24 -7.79 13.87
N MET A 43 -0.57 -7.90 14.93
CA MET A 43 -0.90 -6.79 15.82
C MET A 43 0.27 -6.37 16.72
N GLU A 44 1.33 -7.17 16.85
CA GLU A 44 2.57 -6.75 17.53
C GLU A 44 3.44 -5.84 16.66
N LEU A 45 3.20 -5.82 15.33
CA LEU A 45 3.93 -4.95 14.42
C LEU A 45 3.44 -3.51 14.52
N PRO A 46 4.36 -2.52 14.48
CA PRO A 46 3.98 -1.12 14.35
C PRO A 46 3.05 -0.89 13.15
N LEU A 47 2.08 0.03 13.30
CA LEU A 47 1.14 0.40 12.25
C LEU A 47 1.78 0.62 10.86
N PRO A 48 2.93 1.31 10.71
CA PRO A 48 3.57 1.49 9.41
C PRO A 48 4.06 0.17 8.76
N GLN A 49 4.40 -0.85 9.54
CA GLN A 49 4.79 -2.17 9.03
C GLN A 49 3.57 -3.02 8.69
N ARG A 50 2.46 -2.88 9.42
CA ARG A 50 1.17 -3.49 9.04
C ARG A 50 0.69 -2.99 7.66
N ASN A 51 0.91 -1.71 7.36
CA ASN A 51 0.69 -1.15 6.01
C ASN A 51 1.53 -1.84 4.92
N ASN A 52 2.75 -2.29 5.23
CA ASN A 52 3.56 -3.06 4.25
C ASN A 52 2.95 -4.43 3.98
N LEU A 53 2.38 -5.09 4.99
CA LEU A 53 1.68 -6.36 4.79
C LEU A 53 0.46 -6.18 3.88
N PHE A 54 -0.33 -5.12 4.13
CA PHE A 54 -1.43 -4.75 3.25
C PHE A 54 -0.95 -4.46 1.83
N ALA A 55 0.15 -3.72 1.66
CA ALA A 55 0.74 -3.43 0.36
C ALA A 55 1.09 -4.70 -0.43
N ILE A 56 1.73 -5.69 0.22
CA ILE A 56 2.08 -6.94 -0.46
C ILE A 56 0.85 -7.77 -0.81
N ASP A 57 -0.15 -7.84 0.08
CA ASP A 57 -1.39 -8.56 -0.23
C ASP A 57 -2.17 -7.87 -1.36
N LEU A 58 -2.17 -6.53 -1.38
CA LEU A 58 -2.75 -5.72 -2.45
C LEU A 58 -2.02 -5.95 -3.79
N LEU A 59 -0.69 -5.99 -3.78
CA LEU A 59 0.13 -6.28 -4.96
C LEU A 59 -0.28 -7.62 -5.59
N LYS A 60 -0.42 -8.66 -4.76
CA LYS A 60 -0.83 -10.00 -5.21
C LYS A 60 -2.25 -10.06 -5.75
N ALA A 61 -3.14 -9.22 -5.21
CA ALA A 61 -4.53 -9.19 -5.63
C ALA A 61 -4.73 -8.49 -6.97
N ILE A 62 -3.81 -7.60 -7.40
CA ILE A 62 -3.91 -6.88 -8.68
C ILE A 62 -3.76 -7.86 -9.85
N PRO A 63 -4.85 -8.12 -10.63
CA PRO A 63 -4.93 -9.25 -11.55
C PRO A 63 -4.17 -9.04 -12.87
N GLU A 64 -3.75 -7.81 -13.19
CA GLU A 64 -3.25 -7.46 -14.53
C GLU A 64 -1.71 -7.36 -14.59
N TYR A 65 -1.10 -8.21 -15.41
CA TYR A 65 0.33 -8.19 -15.77
C TYR A 65 0.55 -7.70 -17.21
N LYS A 66 -0.19 -6.68 -17.64
CA LYS A 66 -0.12 -6.16 -19.03
C LYS A 66 0.36 -4.73 -19.12
N GLU A 67 0.02 -3.92 -18.14
CA GLU A 67 0.32 -2.49 -18.10
C GLU A 67 1.23 -2.18 -16.91
N ASN A 68 2.06 -1.16 -17.06
CA ASN A 68 2.73 -0.56 -15.90
C ASN A 68 1.65 -0.02 -14.97
N PHE A 69 1.87 -0.13 -13.67
CA PHE A 69 0.94 0.48 -12.72
C PHE A 69 1.70 1.09 -11.55
N ILE A 70 1.02 2.01 -10.88
CA ILE A 70 1.40 2.56 -9.58
C ILE A 70 0.18 2.65 -8.69
N ILE A 71 0.34 2.33 -7.42
CA ILE A 71 -0.70 2.46 -6.41
C ILE A 71 -0.07 2.93 -5.09
N SER A 72 -0.84 3.64 -4.27
CA SER A 72 -0.42 3.96 -2.91
C SER A 72 -1.21 3.15 -1.89
N PRO A 73 -0.63 2.05 -1.35
CA PRO A 73 -1.29 1.30 -0.29
C PRO A 73 -1.55 2.18 0.93
N PHE A 74 -0.59 3.04 1.29
CA PHE A 74 -0.75 3.99 2.39
C PHE A 74 -1.94 4.93 2.19
N SER A 75 -2.07 5.52 0.99
CA SER A 75 -3.19 6.41 0.66
C SER A 75 -4.53 5.67 0.76
N ILE A 76 -4.61 4.46 0.22
CA ILE A 76 -5.81 3.62 0.28
C ILE A 76 -6.17 3.29 1.73
N SER A 77 -5.20 2.84 2.53
CA SER A 77 -5.40 2.59 3.96
C SER A 77 -5.88 3.86 4.67
N SER A 78 -5.28 5.02 4.40
CA SER A 78 -5.68 6.27 5.04
C SER A 78 -7.10 6.71 4.69
N ALA A 79 -7.55 6.48 3.46
CA ALA A 79 -8.94 6.74 3.07
C ALA A 79 -9.92 5.76 3.73
N LEU A 80 -9.59 4.47 3.71
CA LEU A 80 -10.43 3.43 4.31
C LEU A 80 -10.46 3.51 5.85
N ALA A 81 -9.44 4.08 6.48
CA ALA A 81 -9.43 4.37 7.91
C ALA A 81 -10.56 5.33 8.32
N MET A 82 -10.94 6.29 7.46
CA MET A 82 -12.08 7.18 7.72
C MET A 82 -13.43 6.44 7.68
N THR A 83 -13.55 5.43 6.81
CA THR A 83 -14.75 4.57 6.81
C THR A 83 -14.74 3.54 7.93
N TYR A 84 -13.56 3.04 8.27
CA TYR A 84 -13.38 2.12 9.40
C TYR A 84 -13.88 2.76 10.69
N ALA A 85 -13.71 4.07 10.88
CA ALA A 85 -14.19 4.80 12.06
C ALA A 85 -15.70 4.70 12.33
N GLY A 86 -16.50 4.39 11.31
CA GLY A 86 -17.94 4.21 11.46
C GLY A 86 -18.42 2.79 11.17
N ALA A 87 -17.51 1.86 10.87
CA ALA A 87 -17.81 0.46 10.62
C ALA A 87 -18.06 -0.27 11.94
N GLU A 88 -19.08 -1.13 11.96
CA GLU A 88 -19.47 -1.92 13.11
C GLU A 88 -19.61 -3.41 12.76
N GLY A 89 -19.63 -4.24 13.80
CA GLY A 89 -19.84 -5.69 13.69
C GLY A 89 -18.93 -6.36 12.66
N LEU A 90 -19.52 -7.20 11.81
CA LEU A 90 -18.75 -7.95 10.79
C LEU A 90 -18.12 -7.06 9.72
N THR A 91 -18.70 -5.88 9.44
CA THR A 91 -18.11 -4.94 8.47
C THR A 91 -16.79 -4.40 9.01
N ARG A 92 -16.77 -4.02 10.29
CA ARG A 92 -15.54 -3.64 10.99
C ARG A 92 -14.51 -4.77 10.99
N ASP A 93 -14.92 -5.97 11.36
CA ASP A 93 -14.01 -7.11 11.51
C ASP A 93 -13.35 -7.49 10.17
N GLU A 94 -14.09 -7.46 9.06
CA GLU A 94 -13.57 -7.69 7.71
C GLU A 94 -12.59 -6.59 7.27
N MET A 95 -12.92 -5.31 7.50
CA MET A 95 -12.04 -4.19 7.19
C MET A 95 -10.75 -4.25 8.01
N MET A 96 -10.88 -4.49 9.31
CA MET A 96 -9.75 -4.66 10.24
C MET A 96 -8.82 -5.77 9.75
N ALA A 97 -9.37 -6.92 9.40
CA ALA A 97 -8.57 -8.06 8.96
C ALA A 97 -7.89 -7.85 7.62
N THR A 98 -8.57 -7.19 6.67
CA THR A 98 -8.04 -6.94 5.32
C THR A 98 -6.96 -5.85 5.32
N LEU A 99 -7.14 -4.80 6.13
CA LEU A 99 -6.27 -3.62 6.16
C LEU A 99 -5.22 -3.69 7.27
N TYR A 100 -5.26 -4.75 8.10
CA TYR A 100 -4.43 -4.91 9.29
C TYR A 100 -4.56 -3.74 10.27
N PHE A 101 -5.77 -3.21 10.43
CA PHE A 101 -6.04 -2.17 11.42
C PHE A 101 -6.20 -2.76 12.82
N ASP A 102 -6.04 -1.89 13.82
CA ASP A 102 -6.28 -2.28 15.20
C ASP A 102 -7.79 -2.43 15.45
N PRO A 103 -8.25 -3.52 16.10
CA PRO A 103 -9.65 -3.67 16.50
C PRO A 103 -10.15 -2.55 17.41
N GLU A 104 -9.27 -1.92 18.20
CA GLU A 104 -9.61 -0.84 19.12
C GLU A 104 -9.63 0.51 18.37
N GLN A 105 -10.71 0.75 17.62
CA GLN A 105 -10.91 1.95 16.80
C GLN A 105 -10.58 3.27 17.54
N GLU A 106 -10.97 3.41 18.81
CA GLU A 106 -10.72 4.61 19.62
C GLU A 106 -9.23 4.93 19.79
N GLN A 107 -8.36 3.92 19.82
CA GLN A 107 -6.90 4.08 19.91
C GLN A 107 -6.26 4.16 18.52
N PHE A 108 -6.81 3.42 17.56
CA PHE A 108 -6.34 3.37 16.18
C PHE A 108 -6.32 4.73 15.50
N HIS A 109 -7.42 5.51 15.57
CA HIS A 109 -7.50 6.76 14.82
C HIS A 109 -6.48 7.82 15.27
N PRO A 110 -6.27 8.04 16.59
CA PRO A 110 -5.17 8.89 17.07
C PRO A 110 -3.77 8.39 16.67
N GLU A 111 -3.51 7.07 16.72
CA GLU A 111 -2.23 6.51 16.29
C GLU A 111 -1.99 6.75 14.79
N PHE A 112 -3.02 6.47 13.97
CA PHE A 112 -2.97 6.69 12.52
C PHE A 112 -2.80 8.18 12.19
N SER A 113 -3.49 9.07 12.92
CA SER A 113 -3.31 10.52 12.81
C SER A 113 -1.88 10.95 13.12
N ALA A 114 -1.27 10.42 14.19
CA ALA A 114 0.10 10.73 14.56
C ALA A 114 1.09 10.25 13.49
N TYR A 115 0.85 9.08 12.89
CA TYR A 115 1.64 8.57 11.79
C TYR A 115 1.54 9.46 10.54
N MET A 116 0.33 9.83 10.11
CA MET A 116 0.12 10.77 9.01
C MET A 116 0.80 12.13 9.26
N MET A 117 0.68 12.66 10.48
CA MET A 117 1.32 13.92 10.86
C MET A 117 2.84 13.82 10.74
N ARG A 118 3.44 12.72 11.21
CA ARG A 118 4.87 12.52 11.07
C ARG A 118 5.31 12.44 9.61
N LEU A 119 4.58 11.74 8.74
CA LEU A 119 4.93 11.73 7.31
C LEU A 119 4.88 13.13 6.70
N ARG A 120 3.93 13.98 7.12
CA ARG A 120 3.87 15.39 6.70
C ARG A 120 5.04 16.22 7.25
N GLU A 121 5.54 15.92 8.44
CA GLU A 121 6.73 16.57 9.02
C GLU A 121 8.03 16.15 8.32
N LEU A 122 8.09 14.90 7.81
CA LEU A 122 9.21 14.41 7.01
C LEU A 122 9.20 15.01 5.61
N ALA A 123 8.01 15.20 5.03
CA ALA A 123 7.85 15.95 3.80
C ALA A 123 8.19 17.44 4.04
N GLY A 124 8.87 18.05 3.08
CA GLY A 124 9.26 19.46 3.13
C GLY A 124 9.12 20.14 1.79
N ASP A 125 9.78 21.27 1.59
CA ASP A 125 9.67 22.03 0.34
C ASP A 125 10.27 21.26 -0.85
N LYS A 126 11.34 20.51 -0.61
CA LYS A 126 12.06 19.74 -1.64
C LYS A 126 11.44 18.38 -1.92
N VAL A 127 11.04 17.63 -0.89
CA VAL A 127 10.33 16.35 -1.05
C VAL A 127 8.90 16.55 -0.59
N GLN A 128 7.96 16.56 -1.53
CA GLN A 128 6.55 16.84 -1.29
C GLN A 128 5.75 15.55 -1.36
N LEU A 129 4.92 15.34 -0.35
CA LEU A 129 3.97 14.24 -0.27
C LEU A 129 2.57 14.85 -0.11
N ASN A 130 1.79 14.85 -1.18
CA ASN A 130 0.46 15.43 -1.20
C ASN A 130 -0.58 14.32 -1.23
N ILE A 131 -1.35 14.19 -0.14
CA ILE A 131 -2.37 13.15 0.03
C ILE A 131 -3.73 13.83 0.13
N ALA A 132 -4.61 13.52 -0.81
CA ALA A 132 -5.96 14.04 -0.90
C ALA A 132 -6.96 12.92 -0.60
N ASN A 133 -7.51 12.92 0.61
CA ASN A 133 -8.54 11.98 1.03
C ASN A 133 -9.81 12.74 1.38
N ASN A 134 -10.93 12.34 0.79
CA ASN A 134 -12.22 12.86 1.23
C ASN A 134 -13.37 11.89 1.01
N LEU A 135 -14.37 12.02 1.86
CA LEU A 135 -15.63 11.30 1.78
C LEU A 135 -16.68 12.22 1.17
N TRP A 136 -17.41 11.70 0.18
CA TRP A 136 -18.54 12.38 -0.44
C TRP A 136 -19.77 11.51 -0.27
N ALA A 137 -20.70 11.94 0.58
CA ALA A 137 -21.90 11.17 0.87
C ALA A 137 -23.16 11.81 0.30
N GLN A 138 -24.15 10.96 0.03
CA GLN A 138 -25.48 11.39 -0.35
C GLN A 138 -26.08 12.27 0.74
N GLN A 139 -26.61 13.43 0.36
CA GLN A 139 -27.37 14.29 1.25
C GLN A 139 -28.65 13.58 1.73
N GLY A 140 -29.02 13.83 2.98
CA GLY A 140 -30.26 13.31 3.58
C GLY A 140 -30.03 12.17 4.58
N TYR A 141 -28.80 11.66 4.67
CA TYR A 141 -28.37 10.86 5.81
C TYR A 141 -28.16 11.76 7.04
N HIS A 142 -28.49 11.24 8.22
CA HIS A 142 -28.19 11.90 9.47
C HIS A 142 -26.88 11.36 10.02
N PHE A 143 -25.79 12.08 9.83
CA PHE A 143 -24.48 11.70 10.37
C PHE A 143 -24.37 12.06 11.86
N LEU A 144 -23.78 11.17 12.65
CA LEU A 144 -23.58 11.34 14.08
C LEU A 144 -22.52 12.43 14.33
N PRO A 145 -22.75 13.39 15.25
CA PRO A 145 -21.77 14.42 15.58
C PRO A 145 -20.41 13.84 15.99
N GLY A 146 -20.41 12.73 16.74
CA GLY A 146 -19.18 12.05 17.15
C GLY A 146 -18.33 11.54 15.99
N TYR A 147 -18.97 11.13 14.88
CA TYR A 147 -18.27 10.71 13.66
C TYR A 147 -17.57 11.89 12.98
N PHE A 148 -18.26 13.04 12.86
CA PHE A 148 -17.64 14.27 12.34
C PHE A 148 -16.47 14.76 13.19
N ASP A 149 -16.65 14.78 14.51
CA ASP A 149 -15.61 15.20 15.44
C ASP A 149 -14.37 14.30 15.34
N LEU A 150 -14.56 12.99 15.14
CA LEU A 150 -13.48 12.04 14.93
C LEU A 150 -12.75 12.31 13.61
N LEU A 151 -13.47 12.50 12.50
CA LEU A 151 -12.85 12.81 11.21
C LEU A 151 -12.06 14.12 11.26
N GLN A 152 -12.66 15.17 11.81
CA GLN A 152 -12.02 16.47 11.91
C GLN A 152 -10.76 16.42 12.78
N ARG A 153 -10.81 15.71 13.91
CA ARG A 153 -9.70 15.59 14.85
C ARG A 153 -8.53 14.79 14.30
N ASN A 154 -8.78 13.66 13.65
CA ASN A 154 -7.74 12.69 13.30
C ASN A 154 -7.31 12.76 11.82
N TYR A 155 -8.16 13.28 10.93
CA TYR A 155 -7.91 13.31 9.49
C TYR A 155 -7.88 14.74 8.93
N GLY A 156 -8.28 15.74 9.72
CA GLY A 156 -8.29 17.14 9.32
C GLY A 156 -9.31 17.46 8.22
N THR A 157 -10.31 16.58 8.05
CA THR A 157 -11.40 16.73 7.08
C THR A 157 -12.73 16.40 7.73
N THR A 158 -13.80 16.89 7.14
CA THR A 158 -15.15 16.34 7.33
C THR A 158 -15.52 15.52 6.10
N LEU A 159 -16.77 15.04 6.04
CA LEU A 159 -17.36 14.56 4.79
C LEU A 159 -18.03 15.73 4.04
N ASN A 160 -18.17 15.59 2.72
CA ASN A 160 -18.95 16.49 1.88
C ASN A 160 -20.30 15.86 1.55
N GLU A 161 -21.39 16.53 1.92
CA GLU A 161 -22.73 16.09 1.54
C GLU A 161 -23.10 16.64 0.16
N VAL A 162 -23.51 15.75 -0.76
CA VAL A 162 -23.94 16.07 -2.12
C VAL A 162 -25.16 15.26 -2.50
N ASP A 163 -26.01 15.77 -3.39
CA ASP A 163 -27.22 15.05 -3.82
C ASP A 163 -26.97 14.24 -5.09
N PHE A 164 -26.45 13.01 -4.96
CA PHE A 164 -26.31 12.08 -6.09
C PHE A 164 -27.66 11.64 -6.68
N TYR A 165 -28.68 11.47 -5.82
CA TYR A 165 -30.00 10.97 -6.19
C TYR A 165 -30.79 11.94 -7.07
N ARG A 166 -30.90 13.22 -6.71
CA ARG A 166 -31.67 14.22 -7.50
C ARG A 166 -30.81 15.32 -8.12
N GLY A 167 -29.58 15.50 -7.66
CA GLY A 167 -28.70 16.58 -8.11
C GLY A 167 -28.09 16.35 -9.49
N ASP A 168 -27.18 17.24 -9.89
CA ASP A 168 -26.42 17.11 -11.13
C ASP A 168 -25.12 16.32 -10.87
N ARG A 169 -25.14 15.01 -11.16
CA ARG A 169 -23.98 14.12 -10.98
C ARG A 169 -22.76 14.54 -11.79
N GLU A 170 -22.94 15.14 -12.97
CA GLU A 170 -21.79 15.58 -13.77
C GLU A 170 -21.13 16.80 -13.12
N ARG A 171 -21.94 17.72 -12.58
CA ARG A 171 -21.41 18.83 -11.76
C ARG A 171 -20.72 18.32 -10.50
N ILE A 172 -21.32 17.38 -9.76
CA ILE A 172 -20.71 16.78 -8.57
C ILE A 172 -19.38 16.10 -8.92
N ARG A 173 -19.32 15.35 -10.03
CA ARG A 173 -18.08 14.74 -10.55
C ARG A 173 -17.01 15.80 -10.80
N GLN A 174 -17.37 16.91 -11.42
CA GLN A 174 -16.45 18.03 -11.70
C GLN A 174 -15.97 18.69 -10.41
N ASP A 175 -16.85 18.89 -9.43
CA ASP A 175 -16.51 19.45 -8.12
C ASP A 175 -15.49 18.57 -7.37
N ILE A 176 -15.70 17.24 -7.37
CA ILE A 176 -14.76 16.27 -6.78
C ILE A 176 -13.40 16.33 -7.51
N ASN A 177 -13.40 16.31 -8.84
CA ASN A 177 -12.17 16.38 -9.63
C ASN A 177 -11.42 17.70 -9.43
N GLN A 178 -12.14 18.81 -9.31
CA GLN A 178 -11.55 20.11 -9.06
C GLN A 178 -10.96 20.22 -7.66
N TRP A 179 -11.59 19.59 -6.67
CA TRP A 179 -11.06 19.46 -5.32
C TRP A 179 -9.74 18.66 -5.34
N VAL A 180 -9.73 17.47 -5.95
CA VAL A 180 -8.51 16.65 -6.09
C VAL A 180 -7.38 17.40 -6.80
N TYR A 181 -7.69 18.09 -7.89
CA TYR A 181 -6.72 18.87 -8.65
C TYR A 181 -6.05 19.93 -7.77
N LYS A 182 -6.80 20.61 -6.89
CA LYS A 182 -6.25 21.60 -5.97
C LYS A 182 -5.39 20.95 -4.88
N GLU A 183 -5.89 19.89 -4.23
CA GLU A 183 -5.16 19.21 -3.15
C GLU A 183 -3.86 18.55 -3.63
N THR A 184 -3.80 18.17 -4.90
CA THR A 184 -2.63 17.54 -5.53
C THR A 184 -1.76 18.54 -6.29
N ARG A 185 -1.87 19.85 -6.00
CA ARG A 185 -1.07 20.92 -6.63
C ARG A 185 -1.09 20.87 -8.16
N GLU A 186 -2.28 20.67 -8.70
CA GLU A 186 -2.55 20.65 -10.14
C GLU A 186 -1.99 19.44 -10.89
N LYS A 187 -1.60 18.38 -10.16
CA LYS A 187 -0.97 17.19 -10.75
C LYS A 187 -1.97 16.11 -11.13
N ILE A 188 -3.02 15.93 -10.33
CA ILE A 188 -4.01 14.88 -10.57
C ILE A 188 -5.32 15.52 -11.03
N SER A 189 -5.56 15.44 -12.33
CA SER A 189 -6.85 15.78 -12.94
C SER A 189 -7.69 14.54 -13.20
N ASP A 190 -9.01 14.71 -13.27
CA ASP A 190 -9.97 13.67 -13.67
C ASP A 190 -9.83 12.37 -12.84
N LEU A 191 -9.97 12.48 -11.51
CA LEU A 191 -10.02 11.32 -10.61
C LEU A 191 -11.23 10.43 -10.90
N ILE A 192 -12.42 11.01 -11.05
CA ILE A 192 -13.67 10.30 -11.32
C ILE A 192 -14.02 10.45 -12.80
N PRO A 193 -13.98 9.35 -13.59
CA PRO A 193 -14.42 9.38 -14.99
C PRO A 193 -15.92 9.63 -15.12
N GLN A 194 -16.34 10.07 -16.30
CA GLN A 194 -17.77 10.21 -16.64
C GLN A 194 -18.50 8.88 -16.49
N GLY A 195 -19.75 8.94 -16.02
CA GLY A 195 -20.63 7.77 -15.87
C GLY A 195 -20.39 6.92 -14.61
N VAL A 196 -19.37 7.21 -13.80
CA VAL A 196 -19.10 6.45 -12.55
C VAL A 196 -20.10 6.76 -11.44
N LEU A 197 -20.56 8.02 -11.35
CA LEU A 197 -21.55 8.43 -10.34
C LEU A 197 -22.97 8.16 -10.85
N THR A 198 -23.76 7.46 -10.05
CA THR A 198 -25.14 7.06 -10.39
C THR A 198 -26.14 7.61 -9.36
N GLU A 199 -27.45 7.48 -9.65
CA GLU A 199 -28.50 7.85 -8.68
C GLU A 199 -28.52 6.96 -7.43
N ASP A 200 -27.91 5.79 -7.50
CA ASP A 200 -27.77 4.85 -6.39
C ASP A 200 -26.52 5.08 -5.53
N THR A 201 -25.64 6.00 -5.93
CA THR A 201 -24.43 6.33 -5.16
C THR A 201 -24.81 6.94 -3.80
N ARG A 202 -24.24 6.42 -2.72
CA ARG A 202 -24.44 6.85 -1.33
C ARG A 202 -23.15 7.32 -0.66
N LEU A 203 -22.03 6.65 -0.91
CA LEU A 203 -20.74 7.06 -0.35
C LEU A 203 -19.59 6.80 -1.34
N VAL A 204 -18.86 7.87 -1.64
CA VAL A 204 -17.66 7.84 -2.49
C VAL A 204 -16.44 8.20 -1.66
N LEU A 205 -15.43 7.33 -1.71
CA LEU A 205 -14.10 7.59 -1.17
C LEU A 205 -13.23 8.08 -2.31
N ALA A 206 -12.94 9.37 -2.33
CA ALA A 206 -12.05 10.00 -3.29
C ALA A 206 -10.63 10.03 -2.71
N ASN A 207 -9.72 9.28 -3.33
CA ASN A 207 -8.35 9.14 -2.88
C ASN A 207 -7.37 9.45 -4.01
N ALA A 208 -6.52 10.44 -3.81
CA ALA A 208 -5.45 10.78 -4.75
C ALA A 208 -4.17 11.13 -3.99
N ILE A 209 -3.05 10.72 -4.55
CA ILE A 209 -1.76 10.95 -3.92
C ILE A 209 -0.68 11.24 -4.95
N HIS A 210 0.12 12.24 -4.63
CA HIS A 210 1.20 12.75 -5.45
C HIS A 210 2.49 12.83 -4.63
N PHE A 211 3.60 12.43 -5.26
CA PHE A 211 4.93 12.51 -4.68
C PHE A 211 5.86 13.24 -5.64
N TYR A 212 6.60 14.19 -5.07
CA TYR A 212 7.68 14.92 -5.73
C TYR A 212 8.92 14.78 -4.84
N GLY A 213 10.06 14.43 -5.42
CA GLY A 213 11.29 14.38 -4.65
C GLY A 213 12.52 14.31 -5.55
N PRO A 214 13.45 15.27 -5.47
CA PRO A 214 14.74 15.15 -6.13
C PRO A 214 15.57 14.06 -5.45
N TRP A 215 16.41 13.35 -6.21
CA TRP A 215 17.36 12.42 -5.65
C TRP A 215 18.33 13.14 -4.71
N ALA A 216 18.80 12.47 -3.64
CA ALA A 216 19.87 13.00 -2.80
C ALA A 216 21.17 13.20 -3.62
N VAL A 217 21.37 12.33 -4.60
CA VAL A 217 22.42 12.42 -5.61
C VAL A 217 21.76 12.18 -6.96
N GLU A 218 21.74 13.18 -7.83
CA GLU A 218 21.13 13.09 -9.15
C GLU A 218 21.96 12.20 -10.11
N PHE A 219 21.31 11.71 -11.16
CA PHE A 219 22.00 11.10 -12.30
C PHE A 219 22.53 12.19 -13.22
N ASP A 220 23.74 12.00 -13.76
CA ASP A 220 24.27 12.91 -14.77
C ASP A 220 23.56 12.66 -16.11
N LYS A 221 22.87 13.67 -16.63
CA LYS A 221 22.17 13.60 -17.93
C LYS A 221 23.11 13.27 -19.08
N ASP A 222 24.37 13.70 -18.99
CA ASP A 222 25.38 13.39 -19.99
C ASP A 222 25.81 11.92 -19.94
N MET A 223 25.37 11.16 -18.93
CA MET A 223 25.58 9.72 -18.80
C MET A 223 24.34 8.89 -19.19
N THR A 224 23.18 9.51 -19.41
CA THR A 224 21.99 8.82 -19.91
C THR A 224 22.22 8.30 -21.33
N ARG A 225 21.94 7.02 -21.57
CA ARG A 225 22.14 6.35 -22.87
C ARG A 225 20.94 5.50 -23.24
N GLN A 226 20.65 5.41 -24.53
CA GLN A 226 19.67 4.46 -25.03
C GLN A 226 20.18 3.03 -24.89
N ASP A 227 19.36 2.15 -24.34
CA ASP A 227 19.58 0.71 -24.29
C ASP A 227 18.22 -0.02 -24.31
N TYR A 228 18.24 -1.33 -24.38
CA TYR A 228 17.03 -2.14 -24.49
C TYR A 228 16.54 -2.60 -23.12
N PHE A 229 15.26 -2.35 -22.88
CA PHE A 229 14.46 -3.01 -21.87
C PHE A 229 13.76 -4.22 -22.48
N THR A 230 13.85 -5.38 -21.84
CA THR A 230 13.10 -6.59 -22.25
C THR A 230 11.76 -6.59 -21.52
N SER A 231 10.66 -6.36 -22.22
CA SER A 231 9.33 -6.28 -21.64
C SER A 231 8.82 -7.64 -21.13
N ILE A 232 7.70 -7.62 -20.41
CA ILE A 232 7.03 -8.84 -19.92
C ILE A 232 6.62 -9.80 -21.05
N SER A 233 6.42 -9.32 -22.29
CA SER A 233 6.13 -10.15 -23.46
C SER A 233 7.40 -10.73 -24.12
N GLY A 234 8.58 -10.34 -23.65
CA GLY A 234 9.88 -10.66 -24.25
C GLY A 234 10.32 -9.69 -25.36
N GLU A 235 9.50 -8.70 -25.72
CA GLU A 235 9.85 -7.68 -26.71
C GLU A 235 10.97 -6.76 -26.17
N ARG A 236 11.98 -6.48 -26.98
CA ARG A 236 13.04 -5.51 -26.66
C ARG A 236 12.63 -4.10 -27.08
N GLN A 237 12.46 -3.22 -26.11
CA GLN A 237 12.03 -1.84 -26.30
C GLN A 237 13.18 -0.89 -25.98
N LEU A 238 13.47 0.04 -26.89
CA LEU A 238 14.54 1.01 -26.71
C LEU A 238 14.06 2.13 -25.79
N THR A 239 14.80 2.41 -24.71
CA THR A 239 14.50 3.48 -23.77
C THR A 239 15.77 4.12 -23.23
N ASP A 240 15.64 5.26 -22.57
CA ASP A 240 16.75 5.99 -21.95
C ASP A 240 17.07 5.41 -20.58
N PHE A 241 18.29 4.90 -20.43
CA PHE A 241 18.84 4.41 -19.16
C PHE A 241 19.77 5.44 -18.55
N MET A 242 19.46 5.83 -17.32
CA MET A 242 20.29 6.66 -16.46
C MET A 242 21.36 5.79 -15.82
N PHE A 243 22.56 6.34 -15.66
CA PHE A 243 23.72 5.63 -15.13
C PHE A 243 24.43 6.44 -14.05
N ARG A 244 24.82 5.77 -12.97
CA ARG A 244 25.86 6.27 -12.05
C ARG A 244 26.56 5.14 -11.32
N THR A 245 27.76 5.42 -10.84
CA THR A 245 28.47 4.57 -9.88
C THR A 245 28.40 5.23 -8.51
N ASP A 246 27.93 4.51 -7.50
CA ASP A 246 27.72 5.09 -6.16
C ASP A 246 27.80 4.02 -5.06
N LYS A 247 27.90 4.43 -3.80
CA LYS A 247 27.72 3.55 -2.65
C LYS A 247 26.27 3.63 -2.20
N LEU A 248 25.52 2.55 -2.41
CA LEU A 248 24.07 2.53 -2.20
C LEU A 248 23.67 1.30 -1.38
N PRO A 249 22.59 1.39 -0.58
CA PRO A 249 22.05 0.21 0.07
C PRO A 249 21.60 -0.81 -0.98
N TYR A 250 22.15 -2.01 -0.88
CA TYR A 250 21.94 -3.11 -1.80
C TYR A 250 21.66 -4.39 -1.02
N PHE A 251 20.75 -5.19 -1.55
CA PHE A 251 20.41 -6.51 -1.04
C PHE A 251 20.28 -7.48 -2.22
N ALA A 252 20.64 -8.74 -2.00
CA ALA A 252 20.36 -9.77 -2.97
C ALA A 252 20.22 -11.12 -2.30
N ASN A 253 19.36 -11.96 -2.85
CA ASN A 253 19.19 -13.36 -2.48
C ASN A 253 19.00 -14.21 -3.75
N GLU A 254 18.52 -15.44 -3.59
CA GLU A 254 18.24 -16.35 -4.71
C GLU A 254 17.04 -15.91 -5.57
N LYS A 255 16.16 -15.02 -5.06
CA LYS A 255 14.94 -14.59 -5.75
C LYS A 255 15.10 -13.26 -6.50
N MET A 256 15.82 -12.31 -5.92
CA MET A 256 15.88 -10.93 -6.41
C MET A 256 17.15 -10.18 -5.99
N GLU A 257 17.37 -9.06 -6.66
CA GLU A 257 18.28 -7.99 -6.27
C GLU A 257 17.44 -6.76 -5.88
N ALA A 258 17.90 -5.99 -4.90
CA ALA A 258 17.27 -4.76 -4.49
C ALA A 258 18.31 -3.64 -4.34
N ILE A 259 17.96 -2.44 -4.82
CA ILE A 259 18.76 -1.21 -4.65
C ILE A 259 17.88 -0.12 -4.06
N GLU A 260 18.43 0.66 -3.13
CA GLU A 260 17.77 1.83 -2.54
C GLU A 260 18.44 3.12 -3.02
N LEU A 261 17.62 4.07 -3.46
CA LEU A 261 18.01 5.40 -3.94
C LEU A 261 17.32 6.44 -3.06
N ALA A 262 18.10 7.12 -2.21
CA ALA A 262 17.58 8.16 -1.33
C ALA A 262 17.17 9.42 -2.10
N TYR A 263 16.09 10.07 -1.65
CA TYR A 263 15.72 11.43 -2.05
C TYR A 263 16.43 12.47 -1.17
N ASP A 264 16.43 13.74 -1.58
CA ASP A 264 17.01 14.84 -0.81
C ASP A 264 16.46 14.86 0.63
N GLY A 265 17.37 15.03 1.59
CA GLY A 265 17.06 14.93 3.02
C GLY A 265 17.07 13.50 3.58
N SER A 266 17.07 12.47 2.74
CA SER A 266 17.14 11.05 3.11
C SER A 266 16.03 10.54 4.03
N ASP A 267 14.95 11.29 4.23
CA ASP A 267 13.76 10.81 4.96
C ASP A 267 12.88 9.88 4.08
N PHE A 268 13.07 9.90 2.76
CA PHE A 268 12.39 9.02 1.81
C PHE A 268 13.40 8.38 0.84
N SER A 269 13.04 7.20 0.32
CA SER A 269 13.81 6.51 -0.73
C SER A 269 12.91 5.83 -1.74
N MET A 270 13.42 5.67 -2.97
CA MET A 270 12.94 4.66 -3.89
C MET A 270 13.69 3.35 -3.66
N VAL A 271 12.98 2.23 -3.67
CA VAL A 271 13.57 0.89 -3.66
C VAL A 271 13.11 0.15 -4.90
N ILE A 272 14.04 -0.43 -5.66
CA ILE A 272 13.72 -1.23 -6.85
C ILE A 272 14.04 -2.68 -6.55
N PHE A 273 13.06 -3.57 -6.67
CA PHE A 273 13.24 -5.01 -6.58
C PHE A 273 13.24 -5.59 -8.00
N LEU A 274 14.35 -6.22 -8.35
CA LEU A 274 14.62 -6.75 -9.67
C LEU A 274 14.75 -8.28 -9.57
N PRO A 275 13.84 -9.08 -10.17
CA PRO A 275 13.93 -10.52 -10.15
C PRO A 275 15.27 -11.04 -10.70
N ARG A 276 15.75 -12.18 -10.18
CA ARG A 276 16.86 -12.90 -10.82
C ARG A 276 16.49 -13.32 -12.24
N ARG A 277 17.50 -13.54 -13.08
CA ARG A 277 17.32 -13.73 -14.54
C ARG A 277 16.47 -14.96 -14.89
N ASP A 278 16.43 -15.94 -14.00
CA ASP A 278 15.69 -17.20 -14.11
C ASP A 278 14.30 -17.15 -13.45
N ILE A 279 13.94 -16.03 -12.80
CA ILE A 279 12.66 -15.84 -12.11
C ILE A 279 11.87 -14.74 -12.82
N SER A 280 10.63 -15.06 -13.19
CA SER A 280 9.73 -14.05 -13.76
C SER A 280 9.25 -13.08 -12.67
N LEU A 281 8.86 -11.86 -13.05
CA LEU A 281 8.28 -10.91 -12.09
C LEU A 281 7.01 -11.48 -11.43
N GLN A 282 6.18 -12.18 -12.22
CA GLN A 282 4.97 -12.83 -11.70
C GLN A 282 5.32 -13.90 -10.64
N GLU A 283 6.31 -14.74 -10.90
CA GLU A 283 6.76 -15.75 -9.94
C GLU A 283 7.34 -15.12 -8.67
N LEU A 284 8.10 -14.03 -8.80
CA LEU A 284 8.58 -13.27 -7.65
C LEU A 284 7.39 -12.79 -6.81
N GLU A 285 6.38 -12.19 -7.43
CA GLU A 285 5.22 -11.65 -6.72
C GLU A 285 4.35 -12.71 -6.05
N GLU A 286 4.10 -13.84 -6.71
CA GLU A 286 3.35 -14.96 -6.15
C GLU A 286 4.05 -15.52 -4.90
N THR A 287 5.39 -15.58 -4.92
CA THR A 287 6.20 -16.20 -3.86
C THR A 287 6.70 -15.22 -2.79
N LEU A 288 6.71 -13.91 -3.05
CA LEU A 288 7.18 -12.89 -2.12
C LEU A 288 6.20 -12.74 -0.96
N THR A 289 6.60 -13.10 0.25
CA THR A 289 5.77 -12.87 1.45
C THR A 289 6.01 -11.48 2.04
N GLY A 290 5.09 -11.01 2.89
CA GLY A 290 5.27 -9.73 3.59
C GLY A 290 6.48 -9.75 4.52
N GLU A 291 6.75 -10.90 5.15
CA GLU A 291 7.91 -11.12 6.02
C GLU A 291 9.21 -11.12 5.21
N GLU A 292 9.23 -11.78 4.05
CA GLU A 292 10.37 -11.74 3.13
C GLU A 292 10.64 -10.32 2.61
N PHE A 293 9.58 -9.56 2.31
CA PHE A 293 9.69 -8.16 1.90
C PHE A 293 10.31 -7.30 3.00
N VAL A 294 9.79 -7.38 4.24
CA VAL A 294 10.32 -6.63 5.38
C VAL A 294 11.76 -7.03 5.68
N ALA A 295 12.09 -8.33 5.61
CA ALA A 295 13.45 -8.83 5.78
C ALA A 295 14.40 -8.33 4.69
N ALA A 296 13.95 -8.24 3.44
CA ALA A 296 14.74 -7.69 2.34
C ALA A 296 15.07 -6.22 2.56
N LEU A 297 14.09 -5.40 3.00
CA LEU A 297 14.34 -4.00 3.36
C LEU A 297 15.31 -3.87 4.54
N ALA A 298 15.16 -4.70 5.57
CA ALA A 298 16.06 -4.69 6.73
C ALA A 298 17.48 -5.19 6.40
N GLY A 299 17.63 -5.99 5.35
CA GLY A 299 18.89 -6.58 4.89
C GLY A 299 19.71 -5.70 3.94
N LEU A 300 19.22 -4.52 3.56
CA LEU A 300 19.93 -3.58 2.70
C LEU A 300 21.22 -3.10 3.38
N GLN A 301 22.34 -3.19 2.67
CA GLN A 301 23.65 -2.75 3.17
C GLN A 301 24.38 -1.93 2.12
N GLU A 302 25.10 -0.89 2.52
CA GLU A 302 25.86 -0.05 1.61
C GLU A 302 26.92 -0.85 0.84
N LYS A 303 26.83 -0.84 -0.49
CA LYS A 303 27.83 -1.44 -1.39
C LYS A 303 28.11 -0.51 -2.56
N GLU A 304 29.33 -0.56 -3.10
CA GLU A 304 29.67 0.15 -4.33
C GLU A 304 29.04 -0.57 -5.53
N ALA A 305 28.17 0.12 -6.25
CA ALA A 305 27.41 -0.43 -7.37
C ALA A 305 27.36 0.54 -8.56
N ASP A 306 27.44 -0.03 -9.75
CA ASP A 306 27.02 0.61 -11.00
C ASP A 306 25.50 0.43 -11.13
N VAL A 307 24.75 1.52 -11.04
CA VAL A 307 23.28 1.53 -11.11
C VAL A 307 22.85 2.05 -12.47
N ILE A 308 22.09 1.22 -13.18
CA ILE A 308 21.56 1.49 -14.52
C ILE A 308 20.05 1.27 -14.48
N ILE A 309 19.29 2.36 -14.49
CA ILE A 309 17.81 2.31 -14.38
C ILE A 309 17.17 3.12 -15.51
N PRO A 310 16.06 2.66 -16.11
CA PRO A 310 15.40 3.41 -17.16
C PRO A 310 14.70 4.64 -16.56
N LYS A 311 14.55 5.70 -17.36
CA LYS A 311 13.55 6.73 -17.10
C LYS A 311 12.18 6.12 -17.36
N PHE A 312 11.19 6.36 -16.51
CA PHE A 312 9.86 5.80 -16.72
C PHE A 312 8.74 6.66 -16.16
N LYS A 313 7.54 6.41 -16.66
CA LYS A 313 6.31 7.03 -16.18
C LYS A 313 5.23 5.96 -16.06
N ALA A 314 4.45 6.03 -14.99
CA ALA A 314 3.27 5.22 -14.82
C ALA A 314 2.14 6.07 -14.21
N GLU A 315 0.92 5.78 -14.64
CA GLU A 315 -0.30 6.36 -14.10
C GLU A 315 -1.31 5.23 -13.94
N THR A 316 -2.03 5.23 -12.83
CA THR A 316 -3.10 4.26 -12.60
C THR A 316 -4.29 4.97 -12.03
N LYS A 317 -5.45 4.60 -12.56
CA LYS A 317 -6.76 5.08 -12.16
C LYS A 317 -7.65 3.86 -12.04
N THR A 318 -8.11 3.56 -10.83
CA THR A 318 -8.87 2.33 -10.58
C THR A 318 -9.95 2.56 -9.54
N ASP A 319 -11.07 1.86 -9.71
CA ASP A 319 -12.02 1.59 -8.64
C ASP A 319 -11.52 0.34 -7.90
N LEU A 320 -11.45 0.39 -6.58
CA LEU A 320 -10.88 -0.67 -5.75
C LEU A 320 -11.94 -1.55 -5.09
N GLU A 321 -13.23 -1.27 -5.29
CA GLU A 321 -14.35 -2.00 -4.69
C GLU A 321 -14.21 -3.53 -4.86
N ASP A 322 -14.16 -4.00 -6.11
CA ASP A 322 -14.09 -5.44 -6.42
C ASP A 322 -12.79 -6.06 -5.89
N LEU A 323 -11.68 -5.32 -5.95
CA LEU A 323 -10.38 -5.78 -5.49
C LEU A 323 -10.35 -5.95 -3.97
N LEU A 324 -10.84 -4.97 -3.22
CA LEU A 324 -10.91 -5.01 -1.76
C LEU A 324 -11.94 -6.04 -1.27
N ALA A 325 -13.04 -6.22 -2.00
CA ALA A 325 -13.99 -7.29 -1.74
C ALA A 325 -13.31 -8.67 -1.91
N LEU A 326 -12.53 -8.87 -2.97
CA LEU A 326 -11.76 -10.10 -3.21
C LEU A 326 -10.70 -10.33 -2.12
N MET A 327 -10.10 -9.26 -1.61
CA MET A 327 -9.08 -9.32 -0.54
C MET A 327 -9.66 -9.67 0.84
N GLY A 328 -10.99 -9.63 1.02
CA GLY A 328 -11.63 -10.10 2.25
C GLY A 328 -12.54 -9.12 2.96
N MET A 329 -12.89 -7.98 2.34
CA MET A 329 -13.86 -7.02 2.91
C MET A 329 -15.12 -6.77 2.06
N PRO A 330 -15.82 -7.81 1.58
CA PRO A 330 -16.98 -7.63 0.72
C PRO A 330 -18.18 -6.97 1.40
N LEU A 331 -18.35 -7.08 2.73
CA LEU A 331 -19.54 -6.55 3.39
C LEU A 331 -19.63 -5.03 3.28
N ALA A 332 -18.50 -4.32 3.33
CA ALA A 332 -18.41 -2.87 3.24
C ALA A 332 -19.02 -2.30 1.95
N PHE A 333 -19.09 -3.10 0.89
CA PHE A 333 -19.62 -2.72 -0.43
C PHE A 333 -21.02 -3.27 -0.70
N SER A 334 -21.55 -4.05 0.24
CA SER A 334 -22.83 -4.74 0.09
C SER A 334 -23.97 -4.01 0.82
N ASN A 335 -25.21 -4.37 0.51
CA ASN A 335 -26.38 -3.89 1.26
C ASN A 335 -26.47 -4.47 2.69
N ARG A 336 -25.50 -5.29 3.11
CA ARG A 336 -25.34 -5.78 4.49
C ARG A 336 -24.26 -5.02 5.26
N ALA A 337 -23.69 -3.97 4.68
CA ALA A 337 -22.73 -3.11 5.36
C ALA A 337 -23.34 -2.54 6.64
N ASP A 338 -22.55 -2.55 7.70
CA ASP A 338 -22.90 -1.91 8.97
C ASP A 338 -21.96 -0.74 9.19
N PHE A 339 -22.39 0.42 8.69
CA PHE A 339 -21.78 1.72 8.98
C PHE A 339 -22.63 2.53 9.98
N SER A 340 -23.31 1.85 10.91
CA SER A 340 -24.14 2.52 11.91
C SER A 340 -23.35 3.43 12.86
N GLY A 341 -22.03 3.27 12.97
CA GLY A 341 -21.16 4.23 13.63
C GLY A 341 -21.11 5.60 12.93
N MET A 342 -21.52 5.69 11.65
CA MET A 342 -21.62 6.95 10.91
C MET A 342 -22.98 7.62 11.08
N THR A 343 -24.08 6.87 11.01
CA THR A 343 -25.44 7.43 10.87
C THR A 343 -26.43 6.99 11.94
N GLY A 344 -26.03 6.05 12.81
CA GLY A 344 -26.92 5.36 13.75
C GLY A 344 -27.81 4.30 13.08
N LYS A 345 -27.61 4.01 11.78
CA LYS A 345 -28.41 3.07 10.98
C LYS A 345 -27.54 2.23 10.05
N THR A 346 -28.06 1.09 9.62
CA THR A 346 -27.39 0.14 8.71
C THR A 346 -27.83 0.35 7.25
N ASP A 347 -28.03 1.59 6.82
CA ASP A 347 -28.57 1.97 5.50
C ASP A 347 -27.54 2.67 4.60
N LEU A 348 -26.27 2.62 5.00
CA LEU A 348 -25.13 3.18 4.29
C LEU A 348 -24.14 2.06 3.96
N LYS A 349 -23.51 2.17 2.78
CA LYS A 349 -22.44 1.30 2.30
C LYS A 349 -21.43 2.13 1.52
N ILE A 350 -20.24 1.60 1.27
CA ILE A 350 -19.29 2.20 0.33
C ILE A 350 -19.71 1.81 -1.08
N ASP A 351 -19.94 2.77 -1.97
CA ASP A 351 -20.27 2.50 -3.38
C ASP A 351 -19.06 2.60 -4.29
N LYS A 352 -18.08 3.44 -3.94
CA LYS A 352 -16.91 3.69 -4.79
C LYS A 352 -15.67 3.95 -3.95
N VAL A 353 -14.57 3.29 -4.30
CA VAL A 353 -13.22 3.58 -3.76
C VAL A 353 -12.32 3.93 -4.92
N ILE A 354 -12.33 5.22 -5.28
CA ILE A 354 -11.61 5.68 -6.47
C ILE A 354 -10.20 6.10 -6.06
N HIS A 355 -9.22 5.41 -6.63
CA HIS A 355 -7.80 5.68 -6.42
C HIS A 355 -7.13 6.14 -7.71
N LYS A 356 -6.31 7.19 -7.60
CA LYS A 356 -5.40 7.61 -8.67
C LYS A 356 -4.02 7.95 -8.12
N ALA A 357 -3.01 7.41 -8.78
CA ALA A 357 -1.61 7.68 -8.52
C ALA A 357 -0.85 7.85 -9.84
N MET A 358 0.22 8.66 -9.81
CA MET A 358 1.15 8.82 -10.92
C MET A 358 2.59 8.87 -10.40
N ILE A 359 3.52 8.46 -11.24
CA ILE A 359 4.96 8.61 -11.03
C ILE A 359 5.65 8.92 -12.33
N GLU A 360 6.68 9.76 -12.25
CA GLU A 360 7.61 10.02 -13.34
C GLU A 360 9.02 10.03 -12.78
N VAL A 361 9.88 9.17 -13.30
CA VAL A 361 11.24 8.95 -12.81
C VAL A 361 12.22 9.45 -13.86
N ALA A 362 13.08 10.38 -13.46
CA ALA A 362 14.05 11.06 -14.32
C ALA A 362 15.39 11.25 -13.58
N GLU A 363 16.33 11.91 -14.26
CA GLU A 363 17.70 12.08 -13.77
C GLU A 363 17.77 12.89 -12.46
N GLU A 364 16.86 13.84 -12.29
CA GLU A 364 16.79 14.72 -11.13
C GLU A 364 16.08 14.09 -9.95
N GLY A 365 15.15 13.16 -10.18
CA GLY A 365 14.28 12.64 -9.12
C GLY A 365 13.00 11.98 -9.61
N THR A 366 12.02 11.95 -8.70
CA THR A 366 10.64 11.60 -9.00
C THR A 366 9.79 12.86 -9.07
N GLU A 367 9.20 13.05 -10.26
CA GLU A 367 8.54 14.21 -10.85
C GLU A 367 9.32 15.52 -10.70
N ALA A 368 9.90 16.06 -11.78
CA ALA A 368 10.76 17.25 -11.74
C ALA A 368 10.51 18.19 -12.94
N ALA A 369 10.81 19.49 -12.75
CA ALA A 369 11.08 20.44 -13.84
C ALA A 369 12.21 21.41 -13.43
N ALA A 370 13.17 21.57 -14.33
CA ALA A 370 14.36 22.44 -14.33
C ALA A 370 15.63 21.94 -13.59
N ALA A 371 16.76 22.24 -14.24
CA ALA A 371 18.08 21.63 -14.07
C ALA A 371 19.08 22.57 -13.40
N THR A 372 20.02 22.00 -12.63
CA THR A 372 21.30 22.64 -12.31
C THR A 372 22.38 21.57 -12.15
N ALA A 373 23.34 21.55 -13.09
CA ALA A 373 24.43 20.60 -13.10
C ALA A 373 25.57 21.03 -12.16
N VAL A 374 26.06 20.09 -11.32
CA VAL A 374 27.40 20.17 -10.71
C VAL A 374 28.10 18.84 -10.96
N VAL A 375 29.16 18.89 -11.78
CA VAL A 375 29.98 17.72 -12.13
C VAL A 375 31.09 17.54 -11.08
N ILE A 376 31.09 16.40 -10.39
CA ILE A 376 32.28 15.91 -9.66
C ILE A 376 32.68 14.57 -10.26
N VAL A 377 33.75 14.56 -11.07
CA VAL A 377 34.36 13.32 -11.58
C VAL A 377 35.40 12.84 -10.57
N ARG A 378 35.13 11.74 -9.87
CA ARG A 378 36.19 10.94 -9.23
C ARG A 378 36.66 9.86 -10.21
N LYS A 379 37.90 9.97 -10.67
CA LYS A 379 38.61 8.83 -11.29
C LYS A 379 39.14 7.94 -10.17
N THR A 380 38.82 6.64 -10.20
CA THR A 380 39.57 5.64 -9.42
C THR A 380 40.25 4.65 -10.37
N ALA A 381 41.53 4.40 -10.12
CA ALA A 381 42.31 3.37 -10.78
C ALA A 381 41.92 2.00 -10.25
N ILE A 382 41.94 0.98 -11.10
CA ILE A 382 41.68 -0.41 -10.73
C ILE A 382 42.85 -0.89 -9.85
N MET A 383 42.59 -1.12 -8.57
CA MET A 383 43.52 -1.84 -7.68
C MET A 383 43.28 -3.35 -7.83
N PRO A 384 44.32 -4.18 -8.00
CA PRO A 384 44.16 -5.63 -8.01
C PRO A 384 43.69 -6.14 -6.64
N GLY A 385 42.58 -6.87 -6.60
CA GLY A 385 42.03 -7.48 -5.38
C GLY A 385 40.68 -6.94 -4.90
N GLN A 386 40.04 -6.01 -5.63
CA GLN A 386 38.67 -5.60 -5.33
C GLN A 386 37.66 -6.65 -5.83
N GLU A 387 36.65 -6.95 -4.99
CA GLU A 387 35.47 -7.72 -5.41
C GLU A 387 34.87 -7.15 -6.69
N PRO A 388 34.25 -7.97 -7.56
CA PRO A 388 33.61 -7.47 -8.76
C PRO A 388 32.60 -6.38 -8.40
N LYS A 389 32.69 -5.23 -9.06
CA LYS A 389 31.73 -4.13 -8.89
C LYS A 389 30.33 -4.67 -9.14
N ILE A 390 29.43 -4.46 -8.19
CA ILE A 390 28.03 -4.84 -8.34
C ILE A 390 27.45 -4.03 -9.50
N GLN A 391 26.80 -4.70 -10.44
CA GLN A 391 26.07 -4.03 -11.51
C GLN A 391 24.58 -4.29 -11.33
N PHE A 392 23.84 -3.27 -10.93
CA PHE A 392 22.39 -3.30 -10.85
C PHE A 392 21.81 -2.69 -12.12
N LYS A 393 21.27 -3.52 -13.01
CA LYS A 393 20.68 -3.08 -14.28
C LYS A 393 19.21 -3.49 -14.37
N ALA A 394 18.31 -2.52 -14.27
CA ALA A 394 16.86 -2.73 -14.37
C ALA A 394 16.38 -2.82 -15.85
N ASP A 395 16.90 -3.79 -16.60
CA ASP A 395 16.66 -4.00 -18.04
C ASP A 395 15.53 -4.99 -18.38
N ARG A 396 14.70 -5.32 -17.39
CA ARG A 396 13.60 -6.30 -17.45
C ARG A 396 12.56 -5.96 -16.38
N PRO A 397 11.37 -6.60 -16.38
CA PRO A 397 10.29 -6.19 -15.47
C PRO A 397 10.71 -6.21 -14.01
N PHE A 398 10.35 -5.14 -13.29
CA PHE A 398 10.75 -4.93 -11.89
C PHE A 398 9.62 -4.32 -11.07
N LEU A 399 9.70 -4.52 -9.75
CA LEU A 399 8.89 -3.79 -8.78
C LEU A 399 9.64 -2.55 -8.33
N TYR A 400 8.91 -1.49 -8.04
CA TYR A 400 9.46 -0.30 -7.41
C TYR A 400 8.56 0.18 -6.28
N PHE A 401 9.17 0.76 -5.27
CA PHE A 401 8.52 1.24 -4.07
C PHE A 401 9.06 2.62 -3.70
N ILE A 402 8.22 3.49 -3.17
CA ILE A 402 8.65 4.69 -2.45
C ILE A 402 8.32 4.47 -0.99
N LYS A 403 9.32 4.59 -0.12
CA LYS A 403 9.16 4.40 1.33
C LYS A 403 9.60 5.61 2.13
N ASP A 404 9.06 5.76 3.33
CA ASP A 404 9.68 6.57 4.36
C ASP A 404 10.81 5.75 5.03
N ASN A 405 11.93 6.40 5.32
CA ASN A 405 13.11 5.73 5.88
C ASN A 405 13.08 5.65 7.42
N ARG A 406 12.14 6.33 8.08
CA ARG A 406 12.03 6.30 9.54
C ARG A 406 11.32 5.05 10.04
N PHE A 407 10.30 4.62 9.32
CA PHE A 407 9.47 3.46 9.65
C PHE A 407 9.57 2.34 8.63
N ASN A 408 10.28 2.55 7.52
CA ASN A 408 10.33 1.65 6.37
C ASN A 408 8.93 1.32 5.84
N SER A 409 8.00 2.29 5.87
CA SER A 409 6.64 2.07 5.37
C SER A 409 6.54 2.41 3.89
N ILE A 410 5.85 1.56 3.15
CA ILE A 410 5.59 1.75 1.72
C ILE A 410 4.50 2.81 1.56
N LEU A 411 4.86 3.89 0.87
CA LEU A 411 3.94 4.94 0.47
C LEU A 411 3.40 4.69 -0.93
N PHE A 412 4.25 4.23 -1.84
CA PHE A 412 3.87 3.85 -3.21
C PHE A 412 4.49 2.54 -3.59
N MET A 413 3.81 1.79 -4.46
CA MET A 413 4.35 0.60 -5.10
C MET A 413 3.87 0.51 -6.55
N GLY A 414 4.64 -0.17 -7.40
CA GLY A 414 4.26 -0.38 -8.78
C GLY A 414 5.08 -1.42 -9.50
N ARG A 415 4.62 -1.76 -10.71
CA ARG A 415 5.31 -2.64 -11.67
C ARG A 415 5.74 -1.81 -12.87
N GLN A 416 6.98 -1.97 -13.30
CA GLN A 416 7.44 -1.53 -14.62
C GLN A 416 7.58 -2.78 -15.49
N LEU A 417 6.66 -2.96 -16.44
CA LEU A 417 6.55 -4.15 -17.29
C LEU A 417 7.00 -3.91 -18.73
N LYS A 418 6.89 -2.67 -19.23
CA LYS A 418 7.16 -2.27 -20.63
C LYS A 418 7.38 -0.75 -20.78
N PHE A 419 7.88 -0.31 -21.93
CA PHE A 419 8.08 1.10 -22.31
C PHE A 419 7.25 1.53 -23.51
#